data_AF-A0A9D1BPP3-F1
#
_entry.id   AF-A0A9D1BPP3-F1
#
_cell.length_a   1.000
_cell.length_b   1.000
_cell.length_c   1.000
_cell.angle_alpha   90.00
_cell.angle_beta   90.00
_cell.angle_gamma   90.00
#
_symmetry.space_group_name_H-M   'P 1'
#
loop_
_entity.id
_entity.type
_entity.pdbx_description
1 polymer ?
#
loop_
_entity_poly.entity_id
_entity_poly.type
_entity_poly.pdbx_seq_one_letter_code
_entity_poly.pdbx_strand_id
1 'polypeptide(L)'
;MSMNWKNIGLFVTFFVMVLVVGYTQSWNTALVIFNMGLISAILSLGVNLQWGYAGLFNIGVMGFVALGGLAAVLVAMPPTMEAVNAGGLRILIGLAMGALTIVGTIQMRKRMAPGRA
;
A
#
# COMPACT_ATOMS: atom_id res chain seq x y z
N MET A 1 28.86 5.75 15.63
CA MET A 1 27.77 4.83 15.22
C MET A 1 28.14 3.43 15.67
N SER A 2 27.53 2.90 16.72
CA SER A 2 27.76 1.50 17.10
C SER A 2 27.12 0.57 16.08
N MET A 3 27.87 -0.41 15.59
CA MET A 3 27.38 -1.40 14.63
C MET A 3 26.18 -2.16 15.21
N ASN A 4 25.00 -1.98 14.61
CA ASN A 4 23.77 -2.57 15.13
C ASN A 4 23.58 -3.96 14.51
N TRP A 5 24.25 -4.96 15.10
CA TRP A 5 24.33 -6.35 14.63
C TRP A 5 22.98 -6.99 14.31
N LYS A 6 21.93 -6.60 15.04
CA LYS A 6 20.56 -7.07 14.78
C LYS A 6 20.07 -6.66 13.38
N ASN A 7 20.28 -5.40 12.99
CA ASN A 7 19.82 -4.90 11.70
C ASN A 7 20.59 -5.55 10.55
N ILE A 8 21.89 -5.78 10.74
CA ILE A 8 22.73 -6.49 9.79
C ILE A 8 22.25 -7.93 9.64
N GLY A 9 21.95 -8.61 10.76
CA GLY A 9 21.37 -9.95 10.75
C GLY A 9 20.07 -10.01 9.96
N LEU A 10 19.16 -9.05 10.15
CA LEU A 10 17.90 -8.98 9.41
C LEU A 10 18.11 -8.82 7.89
N PHE A 11 19.06 -7.98 7.47
CA PHE A 11 19.40 -7.83 6.04
C PHE A 11 19.99 -9.13 5.46
N VAL A 12 20.90 -9.78 6.18
CA VAL A 12 21.49 -11.05 5.74
C VAL A 12 20.42 -12.13 5.61
N THR A 13 19.52 -12.28 6.60
CA THR A 13 18.41 -13.22 6.54
C THR A 13 17.51 -12.96 5.34
N PHE A 14 17.19 -11.69 5.05
CA PHE A 14 16.40 -11.32 3.88
C PHE A 14 17.06 -11.76 2.56
N PHE A 15 18.35 -11.47 2.38
CA PHE A 15 19.07 -11.89 1.16
C PHE A 15 19.16 -13.42 1.04
N VAL A 16 19.35 -14.13 2.14
CA VAL A 16 19.30 -15.60 2.15
C VAL A 16 17.93 -16.11 1.71
N MET A 17 16.82 -15.51 2.19
CA MET A 17 15.48 -15.89 1.72
C MET A 17 15.29 -15.64 0.22
N VAL A 18 15.80 -14.52 -0.32
CA VAL A 18 15.73 -14.24 -1.77
C VAL A 18 16.49 -15.30 -2.57
N LEU A 19 17.67 -15.72 -2.11
CA LEU A 19 18.43 -16.81 -2.75
C LEU A 19 17.67 -18.14 -2.70
N VAL A 20 17.09 -18.48 -1.55
CA VAL A 20 16.27 -19.70 -1.40
C VAL A 20 15.12 -19.69 -2.40
N VAL A 21 14.41 -18.56 -2.58
CA VAL A 21 13.35 -18.44 -3.59
C VAL A 21 13.90 -18.57 -5.01
N GLY A 22 15.09 -18.03 -5.29
CA GLY A 22 15.76 -18.17 -6.58
C GLY A 22 16.03 -19.63 -6.95
N TYR A 23 16.48 -20.43 -5.98
CA TYR A 23 16.73 -21.87 -6.15
C TYR A 23 15.47 -22.73 -6.17
N THR A 24 14.44 -22.39 -5.38
CA THR A 24 13.24 -23.22 -5.20
C THR A 24 12.12 -22.92 -6.18
N GLN A 25 11.97 -21.68 -6.63
CA GLN A 25 10.92 -21.26 -7.54
C GLN A 25 11.48 -20.89 -8.91
N SER A 26 12.13 -19.72 -9.00
CA SER A 26 12.85 -19.29 -10.20
C SER A 26 13.62 -18.00 -9.89
N TRP A 27 14.66 -17.75 -10.66
CA TRP A 27 15.38 -16.47 -10.63
C TRP A 27 14.50 -15.28 -11.01
N ASN A 28 13.55 -15.46 -11.94
CA ASN A 28 12.63 -14.38 -12.31
C ASN A 28 11.74 -13.96 -11.13
N THR A 29 11.14 -14.93 -10.43
CA THR A 29 10.30 -14.65 -9.25
C THR A 29 11.11 -14.00 -8.13
N ALA A 30 12.34 -14.48 -7.88
CA ALA A 30 13.22 -13.89 -6.88
C ALA A 30 13.58 -12.43 -7.19
N LEU A 31 13.88 -12.12 -8.47
CA LEU A 31 14.15 -10.75 -8.92
C LEU A 31 12.92 -9.85 -8.84
N VAL A 32 11.72 -10.37 -9.13
CA VAL A 32 10.46 -9.63 -8.96
C VAL A 32 10.20 -9.31 -7.49
N ILE A 33 10.39 -10.26 -6.58
CA ILE A 33 10.25 -10.04 -5.13
C ILE A 33 11.26 -9.00 -4.65
N PHE A 34 12.52 -9.12 -5.10
CA PHE A 34 13.56 -8.16 -4.77
C PHE A 34 13.21 -6.75 -5.28
N ASN A 35 12.73 -6.64 -6.52
CA ASN A 35 12.28 -5.38 -7.11
C ASN A 35 11.13 -4.74 -6.30
N MET A 36 10.12 -5.55 -5.95
CA MET A 36 8.98 -5.09 -5.14
C MET A 36 9.42 -4.66 -3.72
N GLY A 37 10.40 -5.34 -3.14
CA GLY A 37 11.02 -4.98 -1.88
C GLY A 37 11.73 -3.62 -1.93
N LEU A 38 12.48 -3.35 -3.01
CA LEU A 38 13.14 -2.05 -3.21
C LEU A 38 12.12 -0.91 -3.38
N ILE A 39 11.08 -1.12 -4.18
CA ILE A 39 9.99 -0.14 -4.34
C ILE A 39 9.35 0.16 -2.98
N SER A 40 9.08 -0.89 -2.18
CA SER A 40 8.48 -0.76 -0.85
C SER A 40 9.39 -0.03 0.14
N ALA A 41 10.71 -0.26 0.07
CA ALA A 41 11.68 0.43 0.92
C ALA A 41 11.73 1.94 0.61
N ILE A 42 11.75 2.32 -0.67
CA ILE A 42 11.70 3.72 -1.11
C ILE A 42 10.38 4.36 -0.67
N LEU A 43 9.26 3.66 -0.84
CA LEU A 43 7.95 4.14 -0.43
C LEU A 43 7.87 4.37 1.08
N SER A 44 8.37 3.43 1.88
CA SER A 44 8.45 3.56 3.34
C SER A 44 9.32 4.75 3.76
N LEU A 45 10.45 4.98 3.09
CA LEU A 45 11.31 6.13 3.33
C LEU A 45 10.60 7.44 3.00
N GLY A 46 9.88 7.52 1.88
CA GLY A 46 9.10 8.70 1.48
C GLY A 46 8.02 9.08 2.50
N VAL A 47 7.26 8.10 2.99
CA VAL A 47 6.21 8.34 4.00
C VAL A 47 6.83 8.74 5.35
N ASN A 48 7.92 8.08 5.76
CA ASN A 48 8.64 8.43 6.99
C ASN A 48 9.22 9.85 6.94
N LEU A 49 9.69 10.33 5.79
CA LEU A 49 10.13 11.72 5.62
C LEU A 49 8.97 12.72 5.69
N GLN A 50 7.82 12.39 5.11
CA GLN A 50 6.64 13.26 5.13
C GLN A 50 6.07 13.45 6.54
N TRP A 51 6.06 12.40 7.36
CA TRP A 51 5.71 12.50 8.78
C TRP A 51 6.82 13.11 9.63
N GLY A 52 8.07 12.71 9.39
CA GLY A 52 9.21 13.08 10.23
C GLY A 52 9.71 14.52 10.06
N TYR A 53 9.66 15.06 8.83
CA TYR A 53 10.18 16.41 8.54
C TYR A 53 9.11 17.43 8.18
N ALA A 54 8.09 17.04 7.42
CA ALA A 54 7.05 17.98 6.98
C ALA A 54 5.88 18.09 7.99
N GLY A 55 5.78 17.16 8.96
CA GLY A 55 4.67 17.11 9.92
C GLY A 55 3.30 16.88 9.26
N LEU A 56 3.27 16.53 7.98
CA LEU A 56 2.05 16.36 7.19
C LEU A 56 1.54 14.93 7.39
N PHE A 57 0.31 14.82 7.88
CA PHE A 57 -0.36 13.54 8.07
C PHE A 57 -0.64 12.86 6.74
N ASN A 58 0.05 11.74 6.51
CA ASN A 58 0.11 11.01 5.26
C ASN A 58 -0.65 9.66 5.29
N ILE A 59 -1.95 9.65 5.58
CA ILE A 59 -2.75 8.41 5.47
C ILE A 59 -3.29 8.21 4.05
N GLY A 60 -3.48 9.29 3.28
CA GLY A 60 -4.08 9.22 1.95
C GLY A 60 -3.18 8.63 0.86
N VAL A 61 -1.85 8.73 0.98
CA VAL A 61 -0.94 8.35 -0.12
C VAL A 61 -0.98 6.85 -0.40
N MET A 62 -1.01 5.99 0.62
CA MET A 62 -1.16 4.54 0.38
C MET A 62 -2.50 4.22 -0.32
N GLY A 63 -3.58 4.94 0.02
CA GLY A 63 -4.86 4.83 -0.66
C GLY A 63 -4.78 5.23 -2.13
N PHE A 64 -4.13 6.35 -2.44
CA PHE A 64 -3.94 6.81 -3.82
C PHE A 64 -2.96 5.96 -4.63
N VAL A 65 -1.92 5.41 -4.00
CA VAL A 65 -1.00 4.44 -4.63
C VAL A 65 -1.75 3.16 -4.98
N ALA A 66 -2.61 2.64 -4.08
CA ALA A 66 -3.43 1.48 -4.35
C ALA A 66 -4.44 1.74 -5.49
N LEU A 67 -5.09 2.92 -5.50
CA LEU A 67 -5.97 3.34 -6.59
C LEU A 67 -5.23 3.49 -7.92
N GLY A 68 -4.01 4.05 -7.91
CA GLY A 68 -3.16 4.17 -9.09
C GLY A 68 -2.74 2.81 -9.64
N GLY A 69 -2.38 1.86 -8.76
CA GLY A 69 -2.10 0.48 -9.15
C GLY A 69 -3.30 -0.22 -9.77
N LEU A 70 -4.49 -0.07 -9.16
CA LEU A 70 -5.75 -0.59 -9.71
C LEU A 70 -6.05 0.01 -11.09
N ALA A 71 -5.91 1.33 -11.25
CA ALA A 71 -6.15 2.01 -12.52
C ALA A 71 -5.20 1.52 -13.63
N ALA A 72 -3.91 1.33 -13.32
CA ALA A 72 -2.94 0.82 -14.29
C ALA A 72 -3.32 -0.59 -14.79
N VAL A 73 -3.76 -1.48 -13.88
CA VAL A 73 -4.21 -2.83 -14.24
C VAL A 73 -5.49 -2.79 -15.07
N LEU A 74 -6.47 -1.95 -14.68
CA LEU A 74 -7.74 -1.82 -15.40
C LEU A 74 -7.58 -1.28 -16.83
N VAL A 75 -6.58 -0.43 -17.08
CA VAL A 75 -6.31 0.14 -18.42
C VAL A 75 -5.42 -0.79 -19.25
N ALA A 76 -4.45 -1.47 -18.64
CA ALA A 76 -3.47 -2.27 -19.37
C ALA A 76 -3.97 -3.68 -19.74
N MET A 77 -4.95 -4.24 -19.03
CA MET A 77 -5.47 -5.58 -19.31
C MET A 77 -6.74 -5.56 -20.17
N PRO A 78 -6.91 -6.51 -21.11
CA PRO A 78 -8.14 -6.62 -21.88
C PRO A 78 -9.33 -6.91 -20.95
N PRO A 79 -10.49 -6.25 -21.15
CA PRO A 79 -11.65 -6.46 -20.29
C PRO A 79 -12.20 -7.87 -20.46
N THR A 80 -12.20 -8.66 -19.39
CA THR A 80 -12.83 -9.99 -19.36
C THR A 80 -14.20 -9.90 -18.69
N MET A 81 -15.20 -10.55 -19.29
CA MET A 81 -16.58 -10.57 -18.77
C MET A 81 -16.65 -11.17 -17.35
N GLU A 82 -15.78 -12.13 -17.03
CA GLU A 82 -15.68 -12.72 -15.70
C GLU A 82 -15.15 -11.74 -14.65
N ALA A 83 -14.15 -10.91 -14.97
CA ALA A 83 -13.63 -9.90 -14.04
C ALA A 83 -14.65 -8.80 -13.76
N VAL A 84 -15.43 -8.40 -14.77
CA VAL A 84 -16.51 -7.42 -14.61
C VAL A 84 -17.65 -7.99 -13.76
N ASN A 85 -18.04 -9.26 -13.96
CA ASN A 85 -19.04 -9.91 -13.12
C ASN A 85 -18.56 -10.11 -11.67
N ALA A 86 -17.28 -10.46 -11.48
CA ALA A 86 -16.71 -10.72 -10.15
C ALA A 86 -16.43 -9.45 -9.36
N GLY A 87 -16.07 -8.35 -10.02
CA GLY A 87 -15.56 -7.13 -9.40
C GLY A 87 -16.34 -5.84 -9.71
N GLY A 88 -17.05 -5.76 -10.83
CA GLY A 88 -17.65 -4.51 -11.31
C GLY A 88 -18.62 -3.87 -10.32
N LEU A 89 -19.66 -4.60 -9.91
CA LEU A 89 -20.63 -4.08 -8.93
C LEU A 89 -20.00 -3.91 -7.53
N ARG A 90 -19.07 -4.77 -7.14
CA ARG A 90 -18.40 -4.72 -5.84
C ARG A 90 -17.50 -3.49 -5.69
N ILE A 91 -16.81 -3.08 -6.75
CA ILE A 91 -16.00 -1.85 -6.78
C ILE A 91 -16.90 -0.63 -6.56
N LEU A 92 -18.05 -0.58 -7.24
CA LEU A 92 -19.02 0.52 -7.09
C LEU A 92 -19.60 0.58 -5.68
N ILE A 93 -19.99 -0.57 -5.11
CA ILE A 93 -20.50 -0.64 -3.73
C ILE A 93 -19.41 -0.22 -2.73
N GLY A 94 -18.17 -0.67 -2.90
CA GLY A 94 -17.05 -0.26 -2.04
C GLY A 94 -16.80 1.24 -2.07
N LEU A 95 -16.84 1.85 -3.25
CA LEU A 95 -16.70 3.30 -3.42
C LEU A 95 -17.88 4.06 -2.76
N ALA A 96 -19.11 3.57 -2.96
CA ALA A 96 -20.30 4.15 -2.35
C ALA A 96 -20.25 4.07 -0.82
N MET A 97 -19.85 2.93 -0.26
CA MET A 97 -19.68 2.74 1.19
C MET A 97 -18.61 3.66 1.77
N GLY A 98 -17.49 3.85 1.06
CA GLY A 98 -16.45 4.81 1.45
C GLY A 98 -16.98 6.24 1.48
N ALA A 99 -17.70 6.66 0.43
CA ALA A 99 -18.32 7.97 0.36
C ALA A 99 -19.38 8.18 1.46
N LEU A 100 -20.24 7.19 1.69
CA LEU A 100 -21.25 7.22 2.74
C LEU A 100 -20.62 7.32 4.12
N THR A 101 -19.51 6.62 4.37
CA THR A 101 -18.78 6.72 5.63
C THR A 101 -18.27 8.15 5.82
N ILE A 102 -17.60 8.74 4.82
CA ILE A 102 -17.09 10.12 4.90
C ILE A 102 -18.23 11.11 5.17
N VAL A 103 -19.32 11.03 4.40
CA VAL A 103 -20.50 11.90 4.57
C VAL A 103 -21.12 11.70 5.95
N GLY A 104 -21.26 10.46 6.40
CA GLY A 104 -21.77 10.11 7.72
C GLY A 104 -20.93 10.74 8.83
N THR A 105 -19.61 10.61 8.77
CA THR A 105 -18.70 11.21 9.76
C THR A 105 -18.80 12.73 9.78
N ILE A 106 -18.90 13.37 8.60
CA ILE A 106 -19.07 14.84 8.51
C ILE A 106 -20.40 15.26 9.12
N GLN A 107 -21.50 14.57 8.82
CA GLN A 107 -22.83 14.88 9.34
C GLN A 107 -22.90 14.66 10.86
N MET A 108 -22.32 13.58 11.37
CA MET A 108 -22.22 13.34 12.82
C MET A 108 -21.39 14.42 13.50
N ARG A 109 -20.23 14.79 12.95
CA ARG A 109 -19.39 15.86 13.51
C ARG A 109 -20.11 17.20 13.57
N LYS A 110 -20.90 17.55 12.55
CA LYS A 110 -21.74 18.77 12.54
C LYS A 110 -22.84 18.75 13.61
N ARG A 111 -23.29 17.57 14.04
CA ARG A 111 -24.37 17.38 15.03
C ARG A 111 -23.86 17.17 16.46
N MET A 112 -22.56 16.98 16.67
CA MET A 112 -21.97 16.81 18.01
C MET A 112 -21.59 18.17 18.61
N ALA A 113 -21.79 18.31 19.93
CA ALA A 113 -21.34 19.47 20.69
C ALA A 113 -19.80 19.59 20.66
N PRO A 114 -19.22 20.80 20.78
CA PRO A 114 -17.77 20.99 20.75
C PRO A 114 -17.10 20.15 21.85
N GLY A 115 -16.11 19.34 21.48
CA GLY A 115 -15.31 18.59 22.44
C GLY A 115 -14.57 19.54 23.38
N ARG A 116 -14.57 19.24 24.69
CA ARG A 116 -13.77 19.99 25.67
C ARG A 116 -12.29 19.79 25.34
N ALA A 117 -11.58 20.91 25.17
CA ALA A 117 -10.14 20.97 24.98
C ALA A 117 -9.39 20.60 26.27
#